data_AF-A0A8C6SBV2-F1
#
_entry.id   AF-A0A8C6SBV2-F1
#
_cell.length_a   1.000
_cell.length_b   1.000
_cell.length_c   1.000
_cell.angle_alpha   90.00
_cell.angle_beta   90.00
_cell.angle_gamma   90.00
#
_symmetry.space_group_name_H-M   'P 1'
#
loop_
_entity.id
_entity.type
_entity.pdbx_description
1 polymer ?
#
loop_
_entity_poly.entity_id
_entity_poly.type
_entity_poly.pdbx_seq_one_letter_code
_entity_poly.pdbx_strand_id
1 'polypeptide(L)'
;SNMFSPLIPHINYMQNVPHSREHFTDFCYNCTGKDCKETLVCPTVPGIPVDRCSTVEMNAKSCMNRNLCIAPISCCQGDLCNSAVTTGPALALLLLSSTIFTLFL
;
A
#
# COMPACT_ATOMS: atom_id res chain seq x y z
N SER A 1 -45.35 5.51 10.24
CA SER A 1 -45.40 4.94 8.88
C SER A 1 -44.12 5.30 8.15
N ASN A 2 -43.22 4.30 8.05
CA ASN A 2 -42.12 4.03 7.09
C ASN A 2 -41.47 5.25 6.39
N MET A 3 -40.20 5.61 6.62
CA MET A 3 -38.92 4.90 6.38
C MET A 3 -38.70 4.53 4.91
N PHE A 4 -37.88 5.32 4.21
CA PHE A 4 -37.22 4.93 2.97
C PHE A 4 -35.75 5.35 3.02
N SER A 5 -34.88 4.35 3.22
CA SER A 5 -33.44 4.42 3.02
C SER A 5 -33.11 4.41 1.52
N PRO A 6 -32.00 5.01 1.08
CA PRO A 6 -31.34 4.57 -0.14
C PRO A 6 -30.36 3.44 0.19
N LEU A 7 -30.58 2.28 -0.43
CA LEU A 7 -29.68 1.13 -0.45
C LEU A 7 -28.44 1.48 -1.29
N ILE A 8 -27.27 1.29 -0.70
CA ILE A 8 -25.97 1.27 -1.38
C ILE A 8 -25.81 -0.13 -2.02
N PRO A 9 -25.63 -0.25 -3.34
CA PRO A 9 -25.29 -1.55 -3.93
C PRO A 9 -23.79 -1.82 -3.73
N HIS A 10 -23.52 -2.82 -2.90
CA HIS A 10 -22.23 -3.49 -2.79
C HIS A 10 -22.01 -4.42 -4.01
N ILE A 11 -20.74 -4.48 -4.47
CA ILE A 11 -20.09 -5.56 -5.24
C ILE A 11 -20.20 -5.51 -6.77
N ASN A 12 -19.09 -5.13 -7.42
CA ASN A 12 -18.19 -6.10 -8.08
C ASN A 12 -16.81 -5.44 -8.32
N TYR A 13 -15.84 -5.84 -7.48
CA TYR A 13 -14.43 -5.50 -7.59
C TYR A 13 -13.73 -6.66 -8.31
N MET A 14 -12.86 -6.32 -9.26
CA MET A 14 -12.00 -7.19 -10.07
C MET A 14 -12.64 -7.93 -11.24
N GLN A 15 -12.58 -7.33 -12.43
CA GLN A 15 -12.21 -8.03 -13.66
C GLN A 15 -11.83 -7.00 -14.73
N ASN A 16 -10.57 -7.05 -15.19
CA ASN A 16 -9.99 -6.39 -16.37
C ASN A 16 -9.29 -5.03 -16.16
N VAL A 17 -8.10 -5.01 -15.55
CA VAL A 17 -7.19 -3.86 -15.67
C VAL A 17 -6.02 -4.23 -16.60
N PRO A 18 -5.89 -3.60 -17.78
CA PRO A 18 -4.84 -3.90 -18.75
C PRO A 18 -3.49 -3.33 -18.32
N HIS A 19 -2.44 -4.11 -18.55
CA HIS A 19 -1.04 -3.86 -18.18
C HIS A 19 -0.32 -2.87 -19.12
N SER A 20 -0.82 -1.65 -19.34
CA SER A 20 -0.01 -0.59 -19.97
C SER A 20 -0.64 0.81 -19.95
N ARG A 21 0.02 1.75 -19.25
CA ARG A 21 0.09 3.21 -19.47
C ARG A 21 -1.22 4.04 -19.52
N GLU A 22 -1.42 4.92 -18.50
CA GLU A 22 -1.40 6.41 -18.65
C GLU A 22 -1.98 7.21 -17.47
N HIS A 23 -2.50 6.60 -16.41
CA HIS A 23 -2.81 7.31 -15.17
C HIS A 23 -2.46 6.38 -14.00
N PHE A 24 -1.34 6.65 -13.32
CA PHE A 24 -0.91 5.87 -12.17
C PHE A 24 -1.73 6.33 -10.96
N THR A 25 -2.94 5.79 -10.86
CA THR A 25 -3.75 5.91 -9.66
C THR A 25 -3.24 4.87 -8.68
N ASP A 26 -2.11 5.15 -8.00
CA ASP A 26 -1.61 4.27 -6.94
C ASP A 26 -2.64 4.18 -5.81
N PHE A 27 -2.86 2.97 -5.30
CA PHE A 27 -3.60 2.75 -4.05
C PHE A 27 -2.60 2.50 -2.92
N CYS A 28 -2.71 3.22 -1.81
CA CYS A 28 -1.80 3.09 -0.67
C CYS A 28 -2.56 2.82 0.62
N TYR A 29 -1.90 2.18 1.59
CA TYR A 29 -2.40 2.21 2.96
C TYR A 29 -2.34 3.63 3.51
N ASN A 30 -3.38 4.03 4.24
CA ASN A 30 -3.48 5.32 4.89
C ASN A 30 -3.98 5.16 6.32
N CYS A 31 -3.15 5.49 7.29
CA CYS A 31 -3.50 5.31 8.70
C CYS A 31 -2.44 5.95 9.60
N THR A 32 -2.76 6.01 10.88
CA THR A 32 -1.78 6.20 11.96
C THR A 32 -1.96 5.08 12.97
N GLY A 33 -0.88 4.40 13.36
CA GLY A 33 -0.91 3.33 14.36
C GLY A 33 -0.68 1.93 13.80
N LYS A 34 -0.92 0.91 14.65
CA LYS A 34 -0.55 -0.49 14.37
C LYS A 34 -1.51 -1.22 13.44
N ASP A 35 -2.81 -0.92 13.52
CA ASP A 35 -3.86 -1.61 12.77
C ASP A 35 -4.18 -0.89 11.46
N CYS A 36 -3.22 -0.93 10.53
CA CYS A 36 -3.38 -0.28 9.25
C CYS A 36 -4.09 -1.17 8.23
N LYS A 37 -5.37 -0.92 8.01
CA LYS A 37 -6.17 -1.61 6.98
C LYS A 37 -6.83 -0.66 5.99
N GLU A 38 -6.94 0.61 6.37
CA GLU A 38 -7.51 1.65 5.52
C GLU A 38 -6.61 1.89 4.31
N THR A 39 -7.23 1.94 3.14
CA THR A 39 -6.57 2.19 1.86
C THR A 39 -7.18 3.41 1.21
N LEU A 40 -6.37 4.19 0.50
CA LEU A 40 -6.86 5.30 -0.30
C LEU A 40 -6.22 5.31 -1.69
N VAL A 41 -6.96 5.88 -2.62
CA VAL A 41 -6.47 6.27 -3.94
C VAL A 41 -5.63 7.53 -3.81
N CYS A 42 -4.38 7.51 -4.30
CA CYS A 42 -3.57 8.72 -4.31
C CYS A 42 -4.22 9.81 -5.17
N PRO A 43 -4.36 11.03 -4.64
CA PRO A 43 -4.99 12.12 -5.37
C PRO A 43 -4.13 12.54 -6.55
N THR A 44 -4.73 12.66 -7.73
CA THR A 44 -4.07 13.31 -8.86
C THR A 44 -4.19 14.82 -8.70
N VAL A 45 -3.06 15.48 -8.43
CA VAL A 45 -3.00 16.94 -8.32
C VAL A 45 -2.15 17.50 -9.47
N PRO A 46 -2.69 18.38 -10.33
CA PRO A 46 -1.94 18.95 -11.45
C PRO A 46 -0.63 19.60 -10.98
N GLY A 47 0.50 19.18 -11.57
CA GLY A 47 1.83 19.70 -11.24
C GLY A 47 2.44 19.18 -9.94
N ILE A 48 1.74 18.33 -9.17
CA ILE A 48 2.26 17.74 -7.92
C ILE A 48 2.25 16.21 -8.07
N PRO A 49 3.41 15.54 -8.16
CA PRO A 49 3.49 14.10 -8.37
C PRO A 49 3.26 13.35 -7.04
N VAL A 50 2.00 13.26 -6.61
CA VAL A 50 1.57 12.44 -5.45
C VAL A 50 1.37 10.99 -5.92
N ASP A 51 2.47 10.35 -6.32
CA ASP A 51 2.54 9.06 -7.01
C ASP A 51 3.33 8.00 -6.22
N ARG A 52 3.49 8.17 -4.90
CA ARG A 52 4.20 7.22 -4.03
C ARG A 52 3.39 6.86 -2.80
N CYS A 53 3.52 5.63 -2.35
CA CYS A 53 3.10 5.27 -1.00
C CYS A 53 4.24 5.54 -0.01
N SER A 54 3.93 6.13 1.14
CA SER A 54 4.90 6.40 2.21
C SER A 54 4.61 5.63 3.49
N THR A 55 5.67 5.43 4.27
CA THR A 55 5.64 5.07 5.69
C THR A 55 6.58 6.01 6.45
N VAL A 56 6.07 6.63 7.50
CA VAL A 56 6.81 7.49 8.44
C VAL A 56 6.96 6.75 9.78
N GLU A 57 7.89 7.18 10.62
CA GLU A 57 8.06 6.70 12.00
C GLU A 57 6.72 6.55 12.73
N MET A 58 6.60 5.54 13.59
CA MET A 58 5.35 5.11 14.24
C MET A 58 4.28 4.51 13.31
N ASN A 59 4.67 4.04 12.12
CA ASN A 59 3.82 3.36 11.13
C ASN A 59 2.70 4.23 10.56
N ALA A 60 2.88 5.56 10.52
CA ALA A 60 1.97 6.42 9.77
C ALA A 60 2.18 6.17 8.28
N LYS A 61 1.08 5.89 7.56
CA LYS A 61 1.09 5.52 6.14
C LYS A 61 0.19 6.46 5.37
N SER A 62 0.58 6.80 4.14
CA SER A 62 -0.18 7.73 3.29
C SER A 62 0.30 7.66 1.84
N CYS A 63 -0.31 8.46 0.95
CA CYS A 63 0.32 8.87 -0.30
C CYS A 63 1.30 10.03 -0.06
N MET A 64 2.29 10.15 -0.94
CA MET A 64 3.39 11.10 -0.80
C MET A 64 3.83 11.62 -2.17
N ASN A 65 4.26 12.88 -2.17
CA ASN A 65 4.94 13.45 -3.32
C ASN A 65 6.32 12.80 -3.47
N ARG A 66 6.66 12.24 -4.64
CA ARG A 66 7.98 11.58 -4.84
C ARG A 66 9.18 12.47 -4.48
N ASN A 67 9.06 13.78 -4.62
CA ASN A 67 10.14 14.72 -4.30
C ASN A 67 10.34 14.88 -2.79
N LEU A 68 9.37 14.48 -1.97
CA LEU A 68 9.43 14.48 -0.50
C LEU A 68 9.84 13.13 0.07
N CYS A 69 10.15 12.14 -0.79
CA CYS A 69 10.66 10.83 -0.38
C CYS A 69 12.13 10.90 0.01
N ILE A 70 12.38 11.56 1.14
CA ILE A 70 13.68 11.78 1.74
C ILE A 70 13.62 11.23 3.17
N ALA A 71 14.71 10.64 3.65
CA ALA A 71 14.79 10.11 5.01
C ALA A 71 14.35 11.16 6.05
N PRO A 72 13.55 10.78 7.07
CA PRO A 72 13.21 9.41 7.49
C PRO A 72 11.96 8.80 6.81
N ILE A 73 11.46 9.39 5.72
CA ILE A 73 10.26 8.90 5.02
C ILE A 73 10.65 7.78 4.06
N SER A 74 10.11 6.58 4.27
CA SER A 74 10.26 5.47 3.33
C SER A 74 9.15 5.54 2.28
N CYS A 75 9.52 5.55 1.01
CA CYS A 75 8.58 5.54 -0.11
C CYS A 75 8.75 4.32 -1.01
N CYS A 76 7.67 3.92 -1.67
CA CYS A 76 7.67 2.89 -2.70
C CYS A 76 6.65 3.22 -3.80
N GLN A 77 6.76 2.53 -4.94
CA GLN A 77 5.82 2.64 -6.07
C GLN A 77 4.98 1.36 -6.18
N GLY A 78 3.74 1.51 -6.60
CA GLY A 78 2.84 0.40 -6.86
C GLY A 78 1.84 0.19 -5.73
N ASP A 79 0.76 -0.50 -6.08
CA ASP A 79 -0.38 -0.65 -5.18
C ASP A 79 0.02 -1.36 -3.89
N LEU A 80 -0.37 -0.73 -2.77
CA LEU A 80 -0.23 -1.23 -1.41
C LEU A 80 1.21 -1.61 -1.04
N CYS A 81 2.21 -1.06 -1.75
CA CYS A 81 3.62 -1.37 -1.51
C CYS A 81 4.09 -0.93 -0.12
N ASN A 82 3.40 0.04 0.50
CA ASN A 82 3.63 0.46 1.87
C ASN A 82 2.92 -0.44 2.88
N SER A 83 2.62 -1.70 2.54
CA SER A 83 2.18 -2.70 3.51
C SER A 83 3.16 -2.79 4.68
N ALA A 84 2.63 -2.96 5.89
CA ALA A 84 3.47 -3.41 6.99
C ALA A 84 3.81 -4.86 6.70
N VAL A 85 5.04 -5.13 6.23
CA VAL A 85 5.59 -6.48 6.32
C VAL A 85 5.84 -6.73 7.80
N THR A 86 4.81 -7.13 8.54
CA THR A 86 5.04 -8.00 9.68
C THR A 86 5.66 -9.24 9.09
N THR A 87 6.99 -9.29 9.07
CA THR A 87 7.72 -10.49 8.66
C THR A 87 7.26 -11.58 9.61
N GLY A 88 6.29 -12.37 9.16
CA GLY A 88 5.71 -13.42 9.98
C GLY A 88 6.81 -14.42 10.34
N PRO A 89 6.64 -15.18 11.43
CA PRO A 89 7.59 -16.24 11.79
C PRO A 89 7.92 -17.17 10.61
N ALA A 90 6.95 -17.41 9.73
CA ALA A 90 7.11 -18.20 8.52
C ALA A 90 8.13 -17.62 7.53
N LEU A 91 8.11 -16.31 7.25
CA LEU A 91 9.08 -15.68 6.34
C LEU A 91 10.49 -15.66 6.96
N ALA A 92 10.59 -15.45 8.29
CA ALA A 92 11.87 -15.54 9.00
C ALA A 92 12.46 -16.96 8.95
N LEU A 93 11.64 -18.01 9.14
CA LEU A 93 12.08 -19.40 9.04
C LEU A 93 12.47 -19.80 7.61
N LEU A 94 11.79 -19.28 6.59
CA LEU A 94 12.15 -19.52 5.18
C LEU A 94 13.51 -18.90 4.84
N LEU A 95 13.77 -17.68 5.29
CA LEU A 95 15.08 -17.01 5.11
C LEU A 95 16.22 -17.77 5.81
N LEU A 96 15.97 -18.26 7.04
CA LEU A 96 16.94 -19.08 7.79
C LEU A 96 17.20 -20.44 7.12
N SER A 97 16.16 -21.11 6.63
CA SER A 97 16.29 -22.38 5.90
C SER A 97 17.12 -22.19 4.62
N SER A 98 16.83 -21.16 3.82
CA SER A 98 17.57 -20.87 2.59
C SER A 98 19.06 -20.61 2.84
N THR A 99 19.42 -19.95 3.94
CA THR A 99 20.82 -19.65 4.26
C THR A 99 21.58 -20.91 4.69
N ILE A 100 20.92 -21.81 5.43
CA ILE A 100 21.47 -23.13 5.79
C ILE A 100 21.80 -23.93 4.54
N PHE A 101 20.86 -24.07 3.58
CA PHE A 101 21.13 -24.83 2.35
C PHE A 101 22.35 -24.33 1.57
N THR A 102 22.58 -23.02 1.48
CA THR A 102 23.78 -22.43 0.84
C THR A 102 25.08 -22.67 1.60
N LEU A 103 25.07 -22.98 2.90
CA LEU A 103 26.28 -23.27 3.67
C LEU A 103 26.72 -24.73 3.56
N PHE A 104 25.80 -25.62 3.19
CA PHE A 104 26.06 -27.06 3.05
C PHE A 104 26.18 -27.51 1.58
N LEU A 105 26.08 -26.59 0.63
CA LEU A 105 26.37 -26.76 -0.80
C LEU A 105 27.72 -26.11 -1.13
#